data_AF-A0A950Y233-F1
#
_entry.id   AF-A0A950Y233-F1
#
_cell.length_a   1.000
_cell.length_b   1.000
_cell.length_c   1.000
_cell.angle_alpha   90.00
_cell.angle_beta   90.00
_cell.angle_gamma   90.00
#
_symmetry.space_group_name_H-M   'P 1'
#
loop_
_entity.id
_entity.type
_entity.pdbx_description
1 polymer ?
#
loop_
_entity_poly.entity_id
_entity_poly.type
_entity_poly.pdbx_seq_one_letter_code
_entity_poly.pdbx_strand_id
1 'polypeptide(L)'
;MSRRDLIRQALTVGAVAAGARVAGAQEVGTSAQQGGTAGVPRPALREIGKQRNLLVGTAVSYAQLQRPDFAKLLAEQAAIVVAENEMKWQRIHPEPERYEFA
;
A
#
# COMPACT_ATOMS: atom_id res chain seq x y z
N MET A 1 36.23 8.14 15.89
CA MET A 1 35.00 7.36 16.17
C MET A 1 34.06 7.57 14.98
N SER A 2 34.01 6.61 14.06
CA SER A 2 33.44 6.79 12.71
C SER A 2 31.95 6.45 12.69
N ARG A 3 31.16 7.08 11.82
CA ARG A 3 29.72 6.78 11.61
C ARG A 3 29.45 5.29 11.33
N ARG A 4 30.46 4.57 10.82
CA ARG A 4 30.44 3.11 10.58
C ARG A 4 30.52 2.28 11.87
N ASP A 5 31.06 2.81 12.95
CA ASP A 5 31.16 2.13 14.26
C ASP A 5 29.81 2.14 14.99
N LEU A 6 29.00 3.20 14.79
CA LEU A 6 27.66 3.34 15.36
C LEU A 6 26.65 2.33 14.82
N ILE A 7 26.79 1.89 13.56
CA ILE A 7 25.84 0.95 12.93
C ILE A 7 26.10 -0.50 13.39
N ARG A 8 27.33 -0.85 13.79
CA ARG A 8 27.68 -2.21 14.24
C ARG A 8 27.27 -2.52 15.68
N GLN A 9 26.91 -1.53 16.49
CA GLN A 9 26.57 -1.72 17.91
C GLN A 9 25.07 -1.97 18.18
N ALA A 10 24.21 -1.98 17.16
CA ALA A 10 22.75 -2.05 17.36
C ALA A 10 22.13 -3.47 17.26
N LEU A 11 22.92 -4.55 17.25
CA LEU A 11 22.40 -5.91 16.98
C LEU A 11 22.46 -6.92 18.14
N THR A 12 22.69 -6.52 19.39
CA THR A 12 22.80 -7.49 20.50
C THR A 12 22.18 -7.03 21.82
N VAL A 13 20.85 -7.12 21.93
CA VAL A 13 20.07 -7.44 23.15
C VAL A 13 18.74 -8.00 22.62
N GLY A 14 18.20 -9.17 22.94
CA GLY A 14 18.42 -10.14 23.99
C GLY A 14 17.07 -10.84 24.16
N ALA A 15 16.94 -12.08 23.69
CA ALA A 15 15.78 -12.93 23.97
C ALA A 15 15.82 -13.40 25.43
N VAL A 16 14.65 -13.57 26.09
CA VAL A 16 14.31 -14.67 27.01
C VAL A 16 12.93 -14.50 27.67
N ALA A 17 12.19 -15.62 27.69
CA ALA A 17 11.11 -16.11 28.59
C ALA A 17 9.81 -15.30 28.72
N ALA A 18 8.65 -15.82 28.31
CA ALA A 18 7.89 -16.97 28.82
C ALA A 18 7.01 -16.64 30.06
N GLY A 19 5.70 -16.84 29.89
CA GLY A 19 4.81 -17.25 30.98
C GLY A 19 3.90 -16.17 31.58
N ALA A 20 2.76 -15.90 30.94
CA ALA A 20 1.52 -15.59 31.65
C ALA A 20 0.32 -15.91 30.74
N ARG A 21 -0.30 -17.07 30.95
CA ARG A 21 -1.65 -17.33 30.45
C ARG A 21 -2.63 -16.60 31.36
N VAL A 22 -3.20 -15.51 30.88
CA VAL A 22 -4.46 -14.98 31.43
C VAL A 22 -5.58 -15.56 30.58
N ALA A 23 -6.45 -16.29 31.25
CA ALA A 23 -7.66 -16.88 30.72
C ALA A 23 -8.63 -15.79 30.24
N GLY A 24 -9.26 -16.03 29.09
CA GLY A 24 -10.44 -15.29 28.65
C GLY A 24 -10.16 -14.15 27.67
N ALA A 25 -9.85 -14.48 26.42
CA ALA A 25 -10.11 -13.59 25.29
C ALA A 25 -10.86 -14.41 24.24
N GLN A 26 -12.15 -14.13 24.13
CA GLN A 26 -13.05 -14.76 23.17
C GLN A 26 -12.47 -14.58 21.76
N GLU A 27 -12.51 -15.65 20.97
CA GLU A 27 -12.22 -15.57 19.55
C GLU A 27 -13.21 -14.59 18.91
N VAL A 28 -12.72 -13.38 18.61
CA VAL A 28 -13.41 -12.48 17.69
C VAL A 28 -13.29 -13.16 16.33
N GLY A 29 -14.25 -14.05 16.05
CA GLY A 29 -14.54 -14.51 14.71
C GLY A 29 -14.82 -13.28 13.86
N THR A 30 -13.79 -12.78 13.19
CA THR A 30 -13.97 -11.81 12.12
C THR A 30 -14.52 -12.61 10.95
N SER A 31 -15.84 -12.79 10.96
CA SER A 31 -16.56 -13.03 9.71
C SER A 31 -16.31 -11.79 8.86
N ALA A 32 -15.40 -11.92 7.89
CA ALA A 32 -15.31 -10.99 6.79
C ALA A 32 -16.65 -11.05 6.05
N GLN A 33 -17.63 -10.25 6.47
CA GLN A 33 -18.84 -10.01 5.73
C GLN A 33 -18.44 -9.34 4.41
N GLN A 34 -18.32 -10.16 3.38
CA GLN A 34 -18.38 -9.71 2.00
C GLN A 34 -19.74 -9.01 1.82
N GLY A 35 -19.71 -7.68 1.88
CA GLY A 35 -20.86 -6.81 1.69
C GLY A 35 -21.32 -6.83 0.23
N GLY A 36 -21.94 -7.93 -0.19
CA GLY A 36 -22.74 -8.02 -1.41
C GLY A 36 -24.16 -7.54 -1.14
N THR A 37 -24.35 -6.28 -0.77
CA THR A 37 -25.66 -5.65 -0.95
C THR A 37 -25.67 -5.10 -2.37
N ALA A 38 -26.61 -5.57 -3.19
CA ALA A 38 -26.99 -4.92 -4.44
C ALA A 38 -27.62 -3.56 -4.08
N GLY A 39 -26.78 -2.63 -3.65
CA GLY A 39 -27.14 -1.29 -3.23
C GLY A 39 -27.31 -0.38 -4.44
N VAL A 40 -28.13 0.65 -4.27
CA VAL A 40 -28.24 1.79 -5.19
C VAL A 40 -26.87 2.13 -5.78
N PRO A 41 -26.73 2.23 -7.12
CA PRO A 41 -25.45 2.57 -7.73
C PRO A 41 -24.88 3.83 -7.09
N ARG A 42 -23.74 3.69 -6.40
CA ARG A 42 -23.04 4.84 -5.83
C ARG A 42 -22.17 5.46 -6.92
N PRO A 43 -22.13 6.80 -7.02
CA PRO A 43 -21.26 7.47 -7.98
C PRO A 43 -19.80 7.12 -7.68
N ALA A 44 -18.97 7.11 -8.71
CA ALA A 44 -17.55 6.83 -8.56
C ALA A 44 -16.84 7.95 -7.78
N LEU A 45 -15.74 7.64 -7.10
CA LEU A 45 -14.99 8.61 -6.32
C LEU A 45 -14.53 9.82 -7.17
N ARG A 46 -14.07 9.56 -8.40
CA ARG A 46 -13.74 10.60 -9.37
C ARG A 46 -14.91 11.52 -9.72
N GLU A 47 -16.14 11.01 -9.74
CA GLU A 47 -17.33 11.80 -10.05
C GLU A 47 -17.68 12.73 -8.89
N ILE A 48 -17.56 12.23 -7.66
CA ILE A 48 -17.72 13.04 -6.44
C ILE A 48 -16.65 14.14 -6.37
N GLY A 49 -15.40 13.82 -6.74
CA GLY A 49 -14.31 14.80 -6.83
C GLY A 49 -14.59 15.88 -7.88
N LYS A 50 -15.03 15.46 -9.08
CA LYS A 50 -15.33 16.34 -10.20
C LYS A 50 -16.40 17.39 -9.85
N GLN A 51 -17.43 17.03 -9.08
CA GLN A 51 -18.46 17.97 -8.60
C GLN A 51 -17.89 19.15 -7.80
N ARG A 52 -16.68 18.99 -7.24
CA ARG A 52 -15.97 20.00 -6.45
C ARG A 52 -14.71 20.53 -7.14
N ASN A 53 -14.54 20.28 -8.43
CA ASN A 53 -13.32 20.60 -9.19
C ASN A 53 -12.04 19.97 -8.58
N LEU A 54 -12.16 18.77 -8.00
CA LEU A 54 -11.04 18.00 -7.44
C LEU A 54 -10.77 16.74 -8.25
N LEU A 55 -9.49 16.37 -8.35
CA LEU A 55 -9.07 15.06 -8.84
C LEU A 55 -8.94 14.10 -7.66
N VAL A 56 -9.59 12.94 -7.77
CA VAL A 56 -9.42 11.83 -6.82
C VAL A 56 -8.60 10.76 -7.52
N GLY A 57 -7.56 10.27 -6.83
CA GLY A 57 -6.64 9.30 -7.39
C GLY A 57 -5.99 8.43 -6.33
N THR A 58 -5.06 7.57 -6.76
CA THR A 58 -4.31 6.69 -5.87
C THR A 58 -2.91 6.42 -6.42
N ALA A 59 -2.00 6.05 -5.54
CA ALA A 59 -0.74 5.43 -5.92
C ALA A 59 -1.00 3.99 -6.37
N VAL A 60 -0.31 3.55 -7.43
CA VAL A 60 -0.45 2.21 -8.01
C VAL A 60 0.90 1.68 -8.44
N SER A 61 1.16 0.41 -8.18
CA SER A 61 2.32 -0.31 -8.73
C SER A 61 1.97 -1.05 -10.03
N TYR A 62 2.96 -1.25 -10.89
CA TYR A 62 2.77 -1.93 -12.18
C TYR A 62 2.27 -3.38 -12.01
N ALA A 63 2.72 -4.06 -10.95
CA ALA A 63 2.28 -5.42 -10.62
C ALA A 63 0.78 -5.49 -10.29
N GLN A 64 0.22 -4.47 -9.65
CA GLN A 64 -1.22 -4.42 -9.37
C GLN A 64 -2.04 -4.25 -10.65
N LEU A 65 -1.51 -3.54 -11.65
CA LEU A 65 -2.19 -3.35 -12.93
C LEU A 65 -2.32 -4.64 -13.76
N GLN A 66 -1.51 -5.67 -13.46
CA GLN A 66 -1.65 -6.98 -14.09
C GLN A 66 -2.89 -7.75 -13.63
N ARG A 67 -3.55 -7.28 -12.57
CA ARG A 67 -4.81 -7.84 -12.07
C ARG A 67 -5.99 -7.13 -12.75
N PRO A 68 -6.76 -7.81 -13.63
CA PRO A 68 -7.79 -7.17 -14.43
C PRO A 68 -8.97 -6.63 -13.59
N ASP A 69 -9.30 -7.30 -12.48
CA ASP A 69 -10.30 -6.86 -11.51
C ASP A 69 -9.90 -5.52 -10.87
N PHE A 70 -8.64 -5.40 -10.46
CA PHE A 70 -8.10 -4.18 -9.87
C PHE A 70 -7.99 -3.07 -10.90
N ALA A 71 -7.47 -3.35 -12.09
CA ALA A 71 -7.35 -2.36 -13.17
C ALA A 71 -8.72 -1.79 -13.57
N LYS A 72 -9.75 -2.65 -13.64
CA LYS A 72 -11.13 -2.21 -13.89
C LYS A 72 -11.63 -1.29 -12.78
N LEU A 73 -11.49 -1.69 -11.51
CA LEU A 73 -11.90 -0.87 -10.37
C LEU A 73 -11.18 0.49 -10.36
N LEU A 74 -9.87 0.50 -10.62
CA LEU A 74 -9.07 1.70 -10.69
C LEU A 74 -9.58 2.65 -11.80
N ALA A 75 -9.83 2.12 -12.99
CA ALA A 75 -10.34 2.88 -14.12
C ALA A 75 -11.75 3.44 -13.89
N GLU A 76 -12.57 2.75 -13.09
CA GLU A 76 -13.89 3.24 -12.67
C GLU A 76 -13.79 4.35 -11.61
N GLN A 77 -12.89 4.20 -10.64
CA GLN A 77 -12.88 5.04 -9.43
C GLN A 77 -11.95 6.25 -9.48
N ALA A 78 -10.79 6.16 -10.14
CA ALA A 78 -9.75 7.19 -10.12
C ALA A 78 -9.78 8.10 -11.36
N ALA A 79 -9.43 9.37 -11.15
CA ALA A 79 -9.20 10.38 -12.19
C ALA A 79 -7.70 10.62 -12.46
N ILE A 80 -6.83 10.28 -11.51
CA ILE A 80 -5.38 10.43 -11.60
C ILE A 80 -4.70 9.23 -10.93
N VAL A 81 -3.54 8.83 -11.46
CA VAL A 81 -2.70 7.78 -10.90
C VAL A 81 -1.29 8.30 -10.69
N VAL A 82 -0.64 7.84 -9.63
CA VAL A 82 0.78 8.11 -9.36
C VAL A 82 1.50 6.78 -9.25
N ALA A 83 2.67 6.65 -9.87
CA ALA A 83 3.49 5.46 -9.72
C ALA A 83 3.91 5.28 -8.24
N GLU A 84 3.58 4.15 -7.64
CA GLU A 84 3.86 3.90 -6.22
C GLU A 84 5.36 3.85 -5.93
N ASN A 85 6.11 3.17 -6.81
CA ASN A 85 7.57 2.99 -6.65
C ASN A 85 8.34 3.13 -7.96
N GLU A 86 7.67 2.98 -9.10
CA GLU A 86 8.30 2.88 -10.42
C GLU A 86 9.04 4.16 -10.82
N MET A 87 8.63 5.31 -10.28
CA MET A 87 9.28 6.60 -10.53
C MET A 87 10.25 7.03 -9.41
N LYS A 88 10.50 6.20 -8.41
CA LYS A 88 11.48 6.52 -7.35
C LYS A 88 12.90 6.42 -7.91
N TRP A 89 13.81 7.22 -7.36
CA TRP A 89 15.19 7.34 -7.84
C TRP A 89 15.90 5.99 -7.98
N GLN A 90 15.76 5.10 -7.01
CA GLN A 90 16.38 3.77 -7.03
C GLN A 90 15.88 2.90 -8.19
N ARG A 91 14.67 3.19 -8.70
CA ARG A 91 14.07 2.48 -9.83
C ARG A 91 14.52 3.11 -11.15
N ILE A 92 14.43 4.43 -11.28
CA ILE A 92 14.71 5.11 -12.56
C ILE A 92 16.19 5.42 -12.78
N HIS A 93 17.01 5.37 -11.73
CA HIS A 93 18.44 5.66 -11.77
C HIS A 93 19.23 4.72 -10.84
N PRO A 94 19.33 3.41 -11.17
CA PRO A 94 19.96 2.41 -10.31
C PRO A 94 21.49 2.53 -10.23
N GLU A 95 22.12 3.04 -11.29
CA GLU A 95 23.57 3.27 -11.39
C GLU A 95 23.84 4.66 -11.95
N PRO A 96 24.99 5.31 -11.65
CA PRO A 96 25.36 6.58 -12.25
C PRO A 96 25.28 6.51 -13.78
N GLU A 97 24.74 7.57 -14.38
CA GLU A 97 24.52 7.70 -15.83
C GLU A 97 23.60 6.63 -16.48
N ARG A 98 23.00 5.72 -15.69
CA ARG A 98 22.07 4.69 -16.19
C ARG A 98 20.63 5.01 -15.81
N TYR A 99 19.74 5.11 -16.80
CA TYR A 99 18.33 5.38 -16.58
C TYR A 99 17.45 4.23 -17.09
N GLU A 100 16.45 3.85 -16.28
CA GLU A 100 15.47 2.81 -16.62
C GLU A 100 14.04 3.35 -16.52
N PHE A 101 13.22 3.10 -17.54
CA PHE A 101 11.81 3.53 -17.58
C PHE A 101 10.86 2.40 -18.01
N ALA A 102 11.37 1.16 -18.05
CA ALA A 102 10.63 -0.04 -18.43
C ALA A 102 10.01 -0.75 -17.22
#